data_AF-A0A2S5P6Q3-F1
#
_entry.id   AF-A0A2S5P6Q3-F1
#
_cell.length_a   1.000
_cell.length_b   1.000
_cell.length_c   1.000
_cell.angle_alpha   90.00
_cell.angle_beta   90.00
_cell.angle_gamma   90.00
#
_symmetry.space_group_name_H-M   'P 1'
#
loop_
_entity.id
_entity.type
_entity.pdbx_description
1 polymer ?
#
loop_
_entity_poly.entity_id
_entity_poly.type
_entity_poly.pdbx_seq_one_letter_code
_entity_poly.pdbx_strand_id
1 'polypeptide(L)'
;MPVPAIGGRTVAEVVHACHDKMIDEGLAALAIPGLTRDTLNCVLGYCAELACEADAASCPGCKRRTEAQGLQTLDDYIRAHKEIVIGDGAVRLVGQGVETIHTQALAALEKTWSGENYWFWARRVMRKLRHGIRRAHIRGSAMAGQGESPAVILMEPQLPDNIGMVARACANFGLDSLRLVAPRDGWPNEKARIAASGANYIIDDAVAYPTLDDATADLTYVVATTARQRDLRKPVLTPEQVAVELRARIARGEHCGILFGRERNGLETSEVVMADAIVMIPVNSRFASLNLAQSVLILGYEWMRSHEGASLGRVTTYERPLAGGLYLNDDQPATREAMAGLFAHLESELDRLGFFNPAEKRPTIVNNLRTMFLRLGATDQEVRTLRGIVATLAKGKGQARKPST
;
A
#
# COMPACT_ATOMS: atom_id res chain seq x y z
N MET A 1 -38.18 -9.29 22.78
CA MET A 1 -37.43 -10.55 22.64
C MET A 1 -35.97 -10.25 23.00
N PRO A 2 -35.33 -10.89 24.00
CA PRO A 2 -33.98 -10.51 24.37
C PRO A 2 -32.96 -11.17 23.45
N VAL A 3 -32.01 -10.38 22.99
CA VAL A 3 -30.99 -10.68 21.98
C VAL A 3 -29.73 -11.17 22.70
N PRO A 4 -28.99 -12.20 22.22
CA PRO A 4 -27.85 -12.78 22.94
C PRO A 4 -26.80 -11.73 23.23
N ALA A 5 -26.39 -11.60 24.49
CA ALA A 5 -25.82 -10.36 24.97
C ALA A 5 -24.66 -10.50 25.97
N ILE A 6 -23.59 -9.72 25.77
CA ILE A 6 -22.57 -9.42 26.78
C ILE A 6 -23.10 -8.26 27.62
N GLY A 7 -23.45 -8.52 28.88
CA GLY A 7 -24.02 -7.49 29.77
C GLY A 7 -25.31 -6.84 29.26
N GLY A 8 -26.14 -7.55 28.50
CA GLY A 8 -27.40 -7.04 27.93
C GLY A 8 -27.29 -6.43 26.52
N ARG A 9 -26.08 -6.35 25.91
CA ARG A 9 -25.84 -5.92 24.52
C ARG A 9 -25.40 -7.05 23.62
N THR A 10 -25.85 -7.07 22.38
CA THR A 10 -25.50 -8.17 21.48
C THR A 10 -24.03 -8.25 21.17
N VAL A 11 -23.50 -9.44 20.89
CA VAL A 11 -22.09 -9.54 20.49
C VAL A 11 -21.82 -8.76 19.20
N ALA A 12 -22.79 -8.71 18.28
CA ALA A 12 -22.76 -7.86 17.11
C ALA A 12 -22.77 -6.36 17.47
N GLU A 13 -23.59 -5.92 18.43
CA GLU A 13 -23.61 -4.54 18.93
C GLU A 13 -22.29 -4.15 19.60
N VAL A 14 -21.69 -5.06 20.37
CA VAL A 14 -20.39 -4.85 21.01
C VAL A 14 -19.30 -4.73 19.96
N VAL A 15 -19.30 -5.62 18.96
CA VAL A 15 -18.34 -5.60 17.84
C VAL A 15 -18.53 -4.34 16.99
N HIS A 16 -19.77 -3.94 16.67
CA HIS A 16 -20.04 -2.71 15.91
C HIS A 16 -19.64 -1.47 16.69
N ALA A 17 -19.99 -1.35 17.98
CA ALA A 17 -19.58 -0.21 18.79
C ALA A 17 -18.05 -0.08 18.93
N CYS A 18 -17.34 -1.20 19.07
CA CYS A 18 -15.86 -1.21 19.11
C CYS A 18 -15.22 -1.08 17.70
N HIS A 19 -16.00 -1.31 16.64
CA HIS A 19 -15.59 -1.11 15.26
C HIS A 19 -15.76 0.36 14.82
N ASP A 20 -16.91 0.96 15.08
CA ASP A 20 -17.30 2.30 14.60
C ASP A 20 -16.51 3.43 15.28
N LYS A 21 -15.92 3.16 16.46
CA LYS A 21 -15.15 4.13 17.26
C LYS A 21 -13.77 3.60 17.64
N MET A 22 -13.01 4.37 18.42
CA MET A 22 -11.83 3.82 19.10
C MET A 22 -12.28 2.77 20.11
N ILE A 23 -11.50 1.70 20.30
CA ILE A 23 -11.91 0.60 21.18
C ILE A 23 -12.26 1.09 22.58
N ASP A 24 -11.48 2.02 23.13
CA ASP A 24 -11.74 2.57 24.46
C ASP A 24 -13.05 3.36 24.51
N GLU A 25 -13.35 4.12 23.46
CA GLU A 25 -14.61 4.87 23.33
C GLU A 25 -15.81 3.94 23.12
N GLY A 26 -15.63 2.87 22.34
CA GLY A 26 -16.64 1.83 22.14
C GLY A 26 -16.94 1.09 23.43
N LEU A 27 -15.91 0.63 24.15
CA LEU A 27 -16.03 -0.02 25.45
C LEU A 27 -16.65 0.91 26.51
N ALA A 28 -16.22 2.16 26.56
CA ALA A 28 -16.78 3.17 27.48
C ALA A 28 -18.25 3.49 27.15
N ALA A 29 -18.61 3.58 25.87
CA ALA A 29 -19.99 3.81 25.44
C ALA A 29 -20.91 2.61 25.72
N LEU A 30 -20.37 1.39 25.66
CA LEU A 30 -21.11 0.18 26.00
C LEU A 30 -21.32 0.04 27.52
N ALA A 31 -20.38 0.55 28.33
CA ALA A 31 -20.44 0.56 29.79
C ALA A 31 -20.73 -0.81 30.43
N ILE A 32 -20.26 -1.90 29.81
CA ILE A 32 -20.51 -3.27 30.29
C ILE A 32 -19.50 -3.62 31.40
N PRO A 33 -19.94 -3.96 32.62
CA PRO A 33 -19.03 -4.33 33.71
C PRO A 33 -18.16 -5.54 33.36
N GLY A 34 -16.85 -5.43 33.56
CA GLY A 34 -15.89 -6.51 33.29
C GLY A 34 -15.48 -6.67 31.82
N LEU A 35 -16.11 -5.96 30.87
CA LEU A 35 -15.70 -5.95 29.47
C LEU A 35 -14.54 -4.98 29.24
N THR A 36 -13.32 -5.52 29.34
CA THR A 36 -12.05 -4.84 29.07
C THR A 36 -11.52 -5.18 27.68
N ARG A 37 -10.46 -4.48 27.22
CA ARG A 37 -9.71 -4.85 25.99
C ARG A 37 -9.28 -6.31 25.99
N ASP A 38 -8.75 -6.80 27.11
CA ASP A 38 -8.21 -8.16 27.21
C ASP A 38 -9.34 -9.20 27.12
N THR A 39 -10.44 -8.99 27.85
CA THR A 39 -11.61 -9.88 27.77
C THR A 39 -12.29 -9.85 26.40
N LEU A 40 -12.39 -8.67 25.77
CA LEU A 40 -12.87 -8.53 24.39
C LEU A 40 -11.93 -9.24 23.39
N ASN A 41 -10.62 -9.14 23.58
CA ASN A 41 -9.64 -9.83 22.75
C ASN A 41 -9.72 -11.34 22.91
N CYS A 42 -9.98 -11.87 24.11
CA CYS A 42 -10.21 -13.30 24.30
C CYS A 42 -11.48 -13.78 23.58
N VAL A 43 -12.57 -13.02 23.68
CA VAL A 43 -13.85 -13.31 23.01
C VAL A 43 -13.68 -13.30 21.50
N LEU A 44 -13.03 -12.27 20.94
CA LEU A 44 -12.84 -12.11 19.51
C LEU A 44 -11.70 -12.97 18.93
N GLY A 45 -10.67 -13.25 19.73
CA GLY A 45 -9.57 -14.20 19.47
C GLY A 45 -10.11 -15.57 19.13
N TYR A 46 -10.95 -16.06 20.01
CA TYR A 46 -11.73 -17.26 19.74
C TYR A 46 -12.57 -17.14 18.47
N CYS A 47 -13.17 -15.98 18.22
CA CYS A 47 -13.99 -15.77 17.04
C CYS A 47 -13.22 -15.76 15.71
N ALA A 48 -11.88 -15.68 15.69
CA ALA A 48 -11.18 -15.68 14.40
C ALA A 48 -9.85 -16.43 14.31
N GLU A 49 -9.53 -17.23 15.33
CA GLU A 49 -8.51 -18.28 15.27
C GLU A 49 -9.30 -19.62 15.36
N LEU A 50 -9.52 -20.40 14.29
CA LEU A 50 -8.49 -21.05 13.46
C LEU A 50 -9.03 -21.51 12.08
N ALA A 51 -8.13 -21.50 11.09
CA ALA A 51 -8.28 -22.31 9.89
C ALA A 51 -8.23 -23.82 10.24
N CYS A 52 -8.93 -24.65 9.47
CA CYS A 52 -8.93 -26.10 9.63
C CYS A 52 -7.52 -26.68 9.42
N GLU A 53 -6.74 -26.90 10.48
CA GLU A 53 -5.38 -27.45 10.40
C GLU A 53 -5.26 -28.94 10.79
N ALA A 54 -6.37 -29.67 10.93
CA ALA A 54 -6.31 -31.08 11.37
C ALA A 54 -6.63 -32.14 10.32
N ASP A 55 -7.10 -31.80 9.12
CA ASP A 55 -7.32 -32.78 8.06
C ASP A 55 -6.82 -32.21 6.74
N ALA A 56 -5.99 -32.96 6.02
CA ALA A 56 -5.57 -32.67 4.65
C ALA A 56 -6.76 -32.78 3.67
N ALA A 57 -7.81 -31.98 3.90
CA ALA A 57 -9.04 -31.96 3.15
C ALA A 57 -9.45 -30.51 2.88
N SER A 58 -9.42 -30.10 1.61
CA SER A 58 -10.17 -28.94 1.15
C SER A 58 -11.67 -29.31 1.16
N CYS A 59 -12.38 -29.09 2.27
CA CYS A 59 -13.76 -29.59 2.36
C CYS A 59 -14.84 -28.50 2.31
N PRO A 60 -15.77 -28.57 1.33
CA PRO A 60 -17.12 -27.97 1.35
C PRO A 60 -18.07 -28.50 2.46
N GLY A 61 -17.55 -29.11 3.52
CA GLY A 61 -18.32 -29.93 4.48
C GLY A 61 -18.83 -29.19 5.73
N CYS A 62 -18.17 -28.15 6.21
CA CYS A 62 -18.62 -27.43 7.42
C CYS A 62 -19.93 -26.66 7.19
N LYS A 63 -20.08 -26.07 5.99
CA LYS A 63 -21.30 -25.40 5.56
C LYS A 63 -22.54 -26.33 5.55
N ARG A 64 -22.34 -27.64 5.28
CA ARG A 64 -23.45 -28.62 5.17
C ARG A 64 -24.05 -29.08 6.49
N ARG A 65 -23.34 -28.97 7.63
CA ARG A 65 -23.85 -29.46 8.93
C ARG A 65 -24.84 -28.49 9.60
N THR A 66 -24.55 -27.20 9.56
CA THR A 66 -25.41 -26.14 10.12
C THR A 66 -26.63 -25.86 9.24
N GLU A 67 -26.47 -25.92 7.91
CA GLU A 67 -27.60 -25.85 6.96
C GLU A 67 -28.58 -27.01 7.13
N ALA A 68 -28.09 -28.24 7.40
CA ALA A 68 -28.95 -29.40 7.65
C ALA A 68 -29.73 -29.34 8.98
N GLN A 69 -29.27 -28.53 9.94
CA GLN A 69 -29.94 -28.27 11.22
C GLN A 69 -30.76 -26.97 11.22
N GLY A 70 -30.82 -26.25 10.09
CA GLY A 70 -31.56 -24.99 9.96
C GLY A 70 -30.95 -23.79 10.70
N LEU A 71 -29.68 -23.88 11.12
CA LEU A 71 -29.00 -22.86 11.92
C LEU A 71 -28.15 -21.97 11.01
N GLN A 72 -28.48 -20.67 10.91
CA GLN A 72 -27.81 -19.74 9.98
C GLN A 72 -26.78 -18.85 10.68
N THR A 73 -26.89 -18.66 11.99
CA THR A 73 -26.01 -17.78 12.79
C THR A 73 -25.54 -18.45 14.08
N LEU A 74 -24.50 -17.90 14.72
CA LEU A 74 -24.02 -18.36 16.04
C LEU A 74 -25.11 -18.20 17.09
N ASP A 75 -25.91 -17.16 16.92
CA ASP A 75 -27.05 -16.85 17.79
C ASP A 75 -28.13 -17.94 17.70
N ASP A 76 -28.36 -18.53 16.53
CA ASP A 76 -29.28 -19.66 16.40
C ASP A 76 -28.75 -20.91 17.10
N TYR A 77 -27.44 -21.16 17.02
CA TYR A 77 -26.79 -22.29 17.70
C TYR A 77 -26.80 -22.11 19.23
N ILE A 78 -26.48 -20.92 19.74
CA ILE A 78 -26.57 -20.61 21.17
C ILE A 78 -28.02 -20.75 21.64
N ARG A 79 -29.00 -20.29 20.86
CA ARG A 79 -30.43 -20.39 21.18
C ARG A 79 -30.90 -21.85 21.36
N ALA A 80 -30.33 -22.79 20.61
CA ALA A 80 -30.68 -24.20 20.69
C ALA A 80 -30.26 -24.90 21.99
N HIS A 81 -29.41 -24.26 22.81
CA HIS A 81 -28.89 -24.80 24.06
C HIS A 81 -29.34 -23.95 25.26
N LYS A 82 -29.44 -24.57 26.44
CA LYS A 82 -29.84 -23.91 27.69
C LYS A 82 -28.73 -22.97 28.16
N GLU A 83 -27.51 -23.47 28.22
CA GLU A 83 -26.33 -22.75 28.68
C GLU A 83 -25.08 -23.38 28.05
N ILE A 84 -24.12 -22.56 27.65
CA ILE A 84 -22.83 -23.01 27.15
C ILE A 84 -21.76 -22.40 28.05
N VAL A 85 -21.11 -23.26 28.83
CA VAL A 85 -20.11 -22.89 29.83
C VAL A 85 -18.72 -23.19 29.27
N ILE A 86 -17.86 -22.18 29.25
CA ILE A 86 -16.54 -22.27 28.60
C ILE A 86 -15.43 -22.16 29.63
N GLY A 87 -14.41 -23.02 29.49
CA GLY A 87 -13.20 -22.99 30.30
C GLY A 87 -13.51 -23.23 31.78
N ASP A 88 -13.06 -22.30 32.62
CA ASP A 88 -13.33 -22.29 34.07
C ASP A 88 -14.73 -21.73 34.43
N GLY A 89 -15.52 -21.34 33.44
CA GLY A 89 -16.87 -20.81 33.63
C GLY A 89 -16.95 -19.28 33.74
N ALA A 90 -15.84 -18.57 33.50
CA ALA A 90 -15.81 -17.11 33.40
C ALA A 90 -16.64 -16.57 32.22
N VAL A 91 -16.85 -17.38 31.17
CA VAL A 91 -17.70 -17.06 30.02
C VAL A 91 -18.86 -18.05 29.96
N ARG A 92 -20.08 -17.53 30.02
CA ARG A 92 -21.33 -18.30 29.94
C ARG A 92 -22.23 -17.68 28.89
N LEU A 93 -22.59 -18.47 27.87
CA LEU A 93 -23.53 -18.06 26.83
C LEU A 93 -24.86 -18.76 27.12
N VAL A 94 -25.91 -17.98 27.38
CA VAL A 94 -27.23 -18.51 27.78
C VAL A 94 -28.17 -18.48 26.59
N GLY A 95 -28.88 -19.59 26.35
CA GLY A 95 -29.86 -19.74 25.28
C GLY A 95 -31.23 -20.19 25.80
N GLN A 96 -32.03 -20.79 24.93
CA GLN A 96 -33.42 -21.21 25.22
C GLN A 96 -33.64 -22.72 25.06
N GLY A 97 -32.57 -23.47 24.80
CA GLY A 97 -32.63 -24.92 24.76
C GLY A 97 -32.80 -25.55 26.14
N VAL A 98 -32.75 -26.87 26.17
CA VAL A 98 -32.85 -27.66 27.41
C VAL A 98 -31.50 -28.20 27.88
N GLU A 99 -30.51 -28.23 26.99
CA GLU A 99 -29.21 -28.86 27.22
C GLU A 99 -28.13 -27.84 27.61
N THR A 100 -27.35 -28.14 28.65
CA THR A 100 -26.17 -27.36 29.03
C THR A 100 -24.91 -28.01 28.47
N ILE A 101 -24.13 -27.27 27.68
CA ILE A 101 -22.86 -27.72 27.11
C ILE A 101 -21.71 -27.17 27.96
N HIS A 102 -20.78 -28.05 28.32
CA HIS A 102 -19.50 -27.67 28.93
C HIS A 102 -18.38 -27.89 27.93
N THR A 103 -17.61 -26.86 27.65
CA THR A 103 -16.44 -26.96 26.78
C THR A 103 -15.19 -26.41 27.45
N GLN A 104 -14.08 -27.12 27.29
CA GLN A 104 -12.79 -26.73 27.89
C GLN A 104 -12.21 -25.45 27.25
N ALA A 105 -12.58 -25.17 26.00
CA ALA A 105 -12.21 -23.96 25.30
C ALA A 105 -13.27 -23.64 24.26
N LEU A 106 -13.46 -22.36 23.95
CA LEU A 106 -14.40 -21.97 22.92
C LEU A 106 -14.05 -22.64 21.56
N ALA A 107 -12.78 -22.94 21.25
CA ALA A 107 -12.32 -23.64 20.03
C ALA A 107 -13.04 -24.98 19.73
N ALA A 108 -13.61 -25.66 20.73
CA ALA A 108 -14.39 -26.87 20.51
C ALA A 108 -15.85 -26.59 20.04
N LEU A 109 -16.39 -25.39 20.28
CA LEU A 109 -17.67 -24.91 19.74
C LEU A 109 -17.57 -24.49 18.26
N GLU A 110 -16.38 -24.11 17.79
CA GLU A 110 -16.13 -23.79 16.37
C GLU A 110 -16.22 -25.05 15.49
N LYS A 111 -15.74 -26.19 15.99
CA LYS A 111 -15.86 -27.49 15.29
C LYS A 111 -17.33 -27.88 15.04
N THR A 112 -18.27 -27.23 15.70
CA THR A 112 -19.72 -27.45 15.59
C THR A 112 -20.46 -26.36 14.79
N TRP A 113 -19.86 -25.22 14.43
CA TRP A 113 -20.55 -24.10 13.75
C TRP A 113 -19.66 -23.24 12.79
N SER A 114 -20.19 -22.79 11.63
CA SER A 114 -19.49 -21.85 10.72
C SER A 114 -20.42 -20.96 9.85
N GLY A 115 -20.45 -19.63 10.04
CA GLY A 115 -21.16 -18.67 9.14
C GLY A 115 -20.43 -17.31 8.97
N GLU A 116 -20.36 -16.76 7.75
CA GLU A 116 -19.29 -15.81 7.31
C GLU A 116 -19.43 -14.32 7.70
N ASN A 117 -20.62 -13.76 7.91
CA ASN A 117 -20.78 -12.28 8.00
C ASN A 117 -20.33 -11.65 9.32
N TYR A 118 -20.58 -12.31 10.44
CA TYR A 118 -20.24 -11.80 11.78
C TYR A 118 -18.73 -11.86 12.06
N TRP A 119 -18.05 -12.89 11.52
CA TRP A 119 -16.61 -13.10 11.67
C TRP A 119 -15.76 -11.99 11.04
N PHE A 120 -16.25 -11.32 10.00
CA PHE A 120 -15.52 -10.22 9.35
C PHE A 120 -15.28 -9.04 10.31
N TRP A 121 -16.32 -8.61 11.03
CA TRP A 121 -16.24 -7.49 11.96
C TRP A 121 -15.44 -7.83 13.21
N ALA A 122 -15.58 -9.06 13.71
CA ALA A 122 -14.78 -9.57 14.83
C ALA A 122 -13.28 -9.53 14.53
N ARG A 123 -12.86 -9.94 13.32
CA ARG A 123 -11.45 -9.84 12.87
C ARG A 123 -10.92 -8.42 12.84
N ARG A 124 -11.78 -7.46 12.48
CA ARG A 124 -11.41 -6.04 12.39
C ARG A 124 -11.21 -5.41 13.77
N VAL A 125 -12.08 -5.72 14.73
CA VAL A 125 -11.93 -5.29 16.13
C VAL A 125 -10.72 -5.96 16.79
N MET A 126 -10.48 -7.25 16.51
CA MET A 126 -9.25 -7.94 16.91
C MET A 126 -7.97 -7.27 16.42
N ARG A 127 -7.96 -6.83 15.16
CA ARG A 127 -6.79 -6.15 14.59
C ARG A 127 -6.52 -4.82 15.29
N LYS A 128 -7.58 -4.05 15.58
CA LYS A 128 -7.50 -2.83 16.39
C LYS A 128 -7.01 -3.12 17.82
N LEU A 129 -7.40 -4.24 18.44
CA LEU A 129 -6.98 -4.64 19.78
C LEU A 129 -5.49 -5.00 19.84
N ARG A 130 -5.01 -5.78 18.86
CA ARG A 130 -3.61 -6.25 18.82
C ARG A 130 -2.59 -5.18 18.41
N HIS A 131 -3.00 -4.20 17.60
CA HIS A 131 -2.08 -3.25 16.99
C HIS A 131 -2.42 -1.77 17.27
N GLY A 132 -3.47 -1.48 18.05
CA GLY A 132 -4.06 -0.15 18.15
C GLY A 132 -4.73 0.29 16.84
N ILE A 133 -5.20 1.56 16.76
CA ILE A 133 -5.51 2.18 15.45
C ILE A 133 -4.18 2.57 14.80
N ARG A 134 -3.36 1.58 14.42
CA ARG A 134 -2.20 1.78 13.55
C ARG A 134 -1.97 0.55 12.70
N ARG A 135 -2.31 0.73 11.41
CA ARG A 135 -1.46 0.45 10.24
C ARG A 135 -0.64 -0.83 10.37
N ALA A 136 -1.28 -1.93 9.97
CA ALA A 136 -0.76 -3.28 10.10
C ALA A 136 0.58 -3.48 9.38
N HIS A 137 1.52 -4.11 10.08
CA HIS A 137 2.81 -4.58 9.59
C HIS A 137 2.69 -5.66 8.47
N ILE A 138 2.40 -5.25 7.24
CA ILE A 138 3.43 -5.42 6.19
C ILE A 138 4.46 -4.38 6.61
N ARG A 139 5.76 -4.68 6.83
CA ARG A 139 6.71 -3.62 7.23
C ARG A 139 6.63 -2.46 6.21
N GLY A 140 5.92 -1.41 6.60
CA GLY A 140 5.11 -0.59 5.72
C GLY A 140 4.27 0.29 6.64
N SER A 141 4.97 1.06 7.47
CA SER A 141 4.44 2.31 7.96
C SER A 141 3.85 3.05 6.77
N ALA A 142 2.63 3.57 6.89
CA ALA A 142 2.14 4.60 5.98
C ALA A 142 3.26 5.61 5.73
N MET A 143 3.50 5.93 4.46
CA MET A 143 4.53 6.90 4.14
C MET A 143 4.19 8.28 4.70
N ALA A 144 2.89 8.55 4.89
CA ALA A 144 2.35 9.82 5.34
C ALA A 144 1.50 9.67 6.62
N GLY A 145 1.73 10.56 7.59
CA GLY A 145 0.81 10.88 8.69
C GLY A 145 -0.54 11.42 8.20
N GLN A 146 -1.49 11.59 9.12
CA GLN A 146 -2.81 12.12 8.76
C GLN A 146 -2.68 13.55 8.22
N GLY A 147 -3.08 13.77 6.97
CA GLY A 147 -2.91 15.06 6.29
C GLY A 147 -1.59 15.23 5.52
N GLU A 148 -0.65 14.29 5.61
CA GLU A 148 0.64 14.37 4.89
C GLU A 148 0.57 13.85 3.44
N SER A 149 -0.57 13.27 3.03
CA SER A 149 -0.87 12.88 1.65
C SER A 149 -2.29 13.32 1.28
N PRO A 150 -2.58 13.63 0.01
CA PRO A 150 -3.93 13.99 -0.39
C PRO A 150 -4.89 12.80 -0.27
N ALA A 151 -6.14 13.07 0.10
CA ALA A 151 -7.20 12.06 0.11
C ALA A 151 -7.62 11.69 -1.32
N VAL A 152 -7.69 10.40 -1.62
CA VAL A 152 -8.28 9.87 -2.86
C VAL A 152 -9.77 9.69 -2.63
N ILE A 153 -10.60 10.42 -3.37
CA ILE A 153 -12.06 10.44 -3.19
C ILE A 153 -12.71 9.83 -4.43
N LEU A 154 -13.44 8.73 -4.25
CA LEU A 154 -14.17 8.07 -5.33
C LEU A 154 -15.66 8.42 -5.25
N MET A 155 -16.16 9.11 -6.26
CA MET A 155 -17.58 9.46 -6.38
C MET A 155 -18.38 8.31 -6.98
N GLU A 156 -19.30 7.74 -6.19
CA GLU A 156 -20.21 6.66 -6.57
C GLU A 156 -19.55 5.52 -7.37
N PRO A 157 -18.45 4.90 -6.85
CA PRO A 157 -17.78 3.82 -7.54
C PRO A 157 -18.74 2.64 -7.76
N GLN A 158 -18.75 2.11 -9.00
CA GLN A 158 -19.74 1.12 -9.41
C GLN A 158 -19.29 -0.32 -9.21
N LEU A 159 -17.98 -0.60 -9.31
CA LEU A 159 -17.45 -1.95 -9.22
C LEU A 159 -16.50 -2.09 -8.02
N PRO A 160 -16.75 -3.03 -7.10
CA PRO A 160 -15.83 -3.33 -6.00
C PRO A 160 -14.41 -3.66 -6.47
N ASP A 161 -14.27 -4.36 -7.61
CA ASP A 161 -12.97 -4.67 -8.19
C ASP A 161 -12.16 -3.41 -8.53
N ASN A 162 -12.82 -2.36 -9.03
CA ASN A 162 -12.16 -1.09 -9.29
C ASN A 162 -11.72 -0.41 -7.99
N ILE A 163 -12.54 -0.46 -6.93
CA ILE A 163 -12.14 0.06 -5.62
C ILE A 163 -10.90 -0.67 -5.11
N GLY A 164 -10.83 -1.99 -5.26
CA GLY A 164 -9.64 -2.78 -4.93
C GLY A 164 -8.42 -2.38 -5.75
N MET A 165 -8.57 -2.23 -7.08
CA MET A 165 -7.47 -1.77 -7.95
C MET A 165 -7.02 -0.34 -7.61
N VAL A 166 -7.95 0.55 -7.24
CA VAL A 166 -7.63 1.89 -6.73
C VAL A 166 -6.84 1.80 -5.43
N ALA A 167 -7.27 0.97 -4.48
CA ALA A 167 -6.56 0.78 -3.21
C ALA A 167 -5.14 0.26 -3.42
N ARG A 168 -4.95 -0.65 -4.40
CA ARG A 168 -3.63 -1.11 -4.82
C ARG A 168 -2.78 0.02 -5.40
N ALA A 169 -3.35 0.86 -6.27
CA ALA A 169 -2.66 2.03 -6.80
C ALA A 169 -2.26 3.00 -5.67
N CYS A 170 -3.17 3.25 -4.73
CA CYS A 170 -2.92 4.10 -3.57
C CYS A 170 -1.74 3.58 -2.74
N ALA A 171 -1.74 2.29 -2.41
CA ALA A 171 -0.65 1.62 -1.70
C ALA A 171 0.70 1.67 -2.45
N ASN A 172 0.69 1.53 -3.78
CA ASN A 172 1.92 1.59 -4.58
C ASN A 172 2.60 2.97 -4.52
N PHE A 173 1.83 4.03 -4.29
CA PHE A 173 2.31 5.40 -4.40
C PHE A 173 2.21 6.22 -3.11
N GLY A 174 1.97 5.58 -1.96
CA GLY A 174 1.92 6.26 -0.67
C GLY A 174 0.76 7.26 -0.56
N LEU A 175 -0.39 6.91 -1.13
CA LEU A 175 -1.65 7.63 -0.92
C LEU A 175 -2.45 6.85 0.14
N ASP A 176 -2.38 7.28 1.39
CA ASP A 176 -2.84 6.47 2.52
C ASP A 176 -4.31 6.69 2.89
N SER A 177 -4.98 7.68 2.27
CA SER A 177 -6.38 8.03 2.57
C SER A 177 -7.28 7.78 1.37
N LEU A 178 -8.18 6.79 1.49
CA LEU A 178 -9.22 6.49 0.51
C LEU A 178 -10.59 6.82 1.09
N ARG A 179 -11.38 7.61 0.35
CA ARG A 179 -12.75 8.00 0.71
C ARG A 179 -13.69 7.58 -0.40
N LEU A 180 -14.84 7.02 -0.02
CA LEU A 180 -15.85 6.54 -0.96
C LEU A 180 -17.13 7.34 -0.74
N VAL A 181 -17.64 8.02 -1.76
CA VAL A 181 -18.93 8.71 -1.67
C VAL A 181 -19.99 7.80 -2.28
N ALA A 182 -21.00 7.43 -1.49
CA ALA A 182 -22.13 6.61 -1.90
C ALA A 182 -21.74 5.40 -2.79
N PRO A 183 -20.84 4.50 -2.34
CA PRO A 183 -20.44 3.33 -3.13
C PRO A 183 -21.67 2.45 -3.44
N ARG A 184 -21.86 2.09 -4.71
CA ARG A 184 -23.10 1.44 -5.18
C ARG A 184 -23.42 0.14 -4.46
N ASP A 185 -22.41 -0.71 -4.27
CA ASP A 185 -22.56 -2.04 -3.65
C ASP A 185 -22.42 -1.98 -2.11
N GLY A 186 -22.45 -0.77 -1.53
CA GLY A 186 -22.25 -0.55 -0.10
C GLY A 186 -20.80 -0.72 0.35
N TRP A 187 -20.57 -0.46 1.64
CA TRP A 187 -19.25 -0.57 2.27
C TRP A 187 -19.39 -1.09 3.70
N PRO A 188 -18.50 -1.97 4.19
CA PRO A 188 -17.31 -2.56 3.54
C PRO A 188 -17.66 -3.64 2.50
N ASN A 189 -16.71 -3.97 1.62
CA ASN A 189 -16.93 -4.94 0.54
C ASN A 189 -15.74 -5.92 0.37
N GLU A 190 -16.00 -7.22 0.52
CA GLU A 190 -14.94 -8.25 0.45
C GLU A 190 -14.36 -8.42 -0.96
N LYS A 191 -15.15 -8.20 -2.02
CA LYS A 191 -14.62 -8.27 -3.39
C LYS A 191 -13.57 -7.19 -3.64
N ALA A 192 -13.81 -5.98 -3.14
CA ALA A 192 -12.84 -4.89 -3.21
C ALA A 192 -11.54 -5.25 -2.47
N ARG A 193 -11.66 -5.92 -1.32
CA ARG A 193 -10.51 -6.41 -0.55
C ARG A 193 -9.70 -7.48 -1.30
N ILE A 194 -10.37 -8.47 -1.89
CA ILE A 194 -9.71 -9.50 -2.72
C ILE A 194 -8.97 -8.84 -3.90
N ALA A 195 -9.62 -7.89 -4.58
CA ALA A 195 -9.04 -7.16 -5.70
C ALA A 195 -7.86 -6.25 -5.30
N ALA A 196 -7.78 -5.81 -4.04
CA ALA A 196 -6.68 -4.99 -3.54
C ALA A 196 -5.34 -5.73 -3.43
N SER A 197 -5.34 -7.07 -3.53
CA SER A 197 -4.13 -7.89 -3.69
C SER A 197 -3.00 -7.55 -2.70
N GLY A 198 -3.33 -7.52 -1.40
CA GLY A 198 -2.39 -7.21 -0.33
C GLY A 198 -2.42 -5.75 0.16
N ALA A 199 -3.01 -4.82 -0.61
CA ALA A 199 -3.30 -3.45 -0.17
C ALA A 199 -4.55 -3.36 0.73
N ASN A 200 -4.79 -4.41 1.52
CA ASN A 200 -6.00 -4.54 2.36
C ASN A 200 -6.09 -3.41 3.38
N TYR A 201 -4.97 -2.84 3.83
CA TYR A 201 -4.99 -1.75 4.81
C TYR A 201 -5.63 -0.47 4.26
N ILE A 202 -5.48 -0.16 2.96
CA ILE A 202 -6.17 0.99 2.35
C ILE A 202 -7.68 0.75 2.32
N ILE A 203 -8.11 -0.46 1.96
CA ILE A 203 -9.52 -0.87 2.01
C ILE A 203 -10.04 -0.87 3.45
N ASP A 204 -9.25 -1.39 4.37
CA ASP A 204 -9.62 -1.47 5.77
C ASP A 204 -9.75 -0.06 6.37
N ASP A 205 -8.89 0.90 6.01
CA ASP A 205 -8.96 2.26 6.54
C ASP A 205 -9.90 3.18 5.74
N ALA A 206 -10.43 2.72 4.59
CA ALA A 206 -11.31 3.53 3.77
C ALA A 206 -12.65 3.82 4.47
N VAL A 207 -13.09 5.07 4.36
CA VAL A 207 -14.33 5.57 4.95
C VAL A 207 -15.35 5.83 3.85
N ALA A 208 -16.57 5.33 4.04
CA ALA A 208 -17.70 5.62 3.16
C ALA A 208 -18.51 6.79 3.71
N TYR A 209 -18.82 7.74 2.84
CA TYR A 209 -19.57 8.95 3.13
C TYR A 209 -20.89 8.96 2.35
N PRO A 210 -21.98 9.47 2.92
CA PRO A 210 -23.25 9.61 2.22
C PRO A 210 -23.19 10.62 1.07
N THR A 211 -22.48 11.75 1.27
CA THR A 211 -22.41 12.84 0.30
C THR A 211 -20.97 13.29 0.03
N LEU A 212 -20.80 14.06 -1.07
CA LEU A 212 -19.51 14.67 -1.40
C LEU A 212 -19.10 15.71 -0.35
N ASP A 213 -20.06 16.47 0.19
CA ASP A 213 -19.81 17.48 1.22
C ASP A 213 -19.25 16.82 2.48
N ASP A 214 -19.83 15.70 2.93
CA ASP A 214 -19.32 14.95 4.07
C ASP A 214 -17.89 14.44 3.83
N ALA A 215 -17.61 13.97 2.60
CA ALA A 215 -16.30 13.44 2.24
C ALA A 215 -15.22 14.51 2.05
N THR A 216 -15.58 15.78 2.00
CA THR A 216 -14.66 16.90 1.75
C THR A 216 -14.64 17.93 2.88
N ALA A 217 -15.45 17.74 3.93
CA ALA A 217 -15.67 18.71 5.00
C ALA A 217 -14.40 19.17 5.75
N ASP A 218 -13.40 18.30 5.89
CA ASP A 218 -12.10 18.59 6.52
C ASP A 218 -11.02 19.06 5.53
N LEU A 219 -11.31 19.09 4.23
CA LEU A 219 -10.36 19.46 3.19
C LEU A 219 -10.41 20.95 2.91
N THR A 220 -9.25 21.57 2.75
CA THR A 220 -9.09 22.98 2.39
C THR A 220 -8.80 23.19 0.91
N TYR A 221 -8.49 22.12 0.17
CA TYR A 221 -8.25 22.17 -1.27
C TYR A 221 -8.61 20.86 -1.95
N VAL A 222 -9.47 20.90 -2.97
CA VAL A 222 -9.93 19.72 -3.71
C VAL A 222 -9.69 19.91 -5.20
N VAL A 223 -9.14 18.90 -5.87
CA VAL A 223 -8.99 18.89 -7.33
C VAL A 223 -9.87 17.81 -7.96
N ALA A 224 -10.55 18.12 -9.06
CA ALA A 224 -11.46 17.20 -9.75
C ALA A 224 -10.85 16.65 -11.04
N THR A 225 -10.85 15.32 -11.20
CA THR A 225 -10.33 14.67 -12.41
C THR A 225 -11.40 14.59 -13.50
N THR A 226 -11.07 15.03 -14.73
CA THR A 226 -11.99 14.90 -15.86
C THR A 226 -11.24 14.86 -17.20
N ALA A 227 -11.81 14.15 -18.17
CA ALA A 227 -11.38 14.19 -19.56
C ALA A 227 -12.23 15.15 -20.42
N ARG A 228 -13.33 15.68 -19.87
CA ARG A 228 -14.29 16.51 -20.60
C ARG A 228 -13.99 17.98 -20.39
N GLN A 229 -14.01 18.77 -21.46
CA GLN A 229 -14.06 20.22 -21.33
C GLN A 229 -15.40 20.61 -20.69
N ARG A 230 -15.33 21.45 -19.67
CA ARG A 230 -16.50 22.02 -18.97
C ARG A 230 -16.42 23.53 -19.12
N ASP A 231 -17.57 24.18 -19.26
CA ASP A 231 -17.65 25.64 -19.26
C ASP A 231 -17.59 26.16 -17.81
N LEU A 232 -16.46 25.91 -17.16
CA LEU A 232 -16.17 26.31 -15.79
C LEU A 232 -14.86 27.10 -15.78
N ARG A 233 -14.88 28.28 -15.17
CA ARG A 233 -13.70 29.14 -15.02
C ARG A 233 -12.87 28.68 -13.83
N LYS A 234 -12.19 27.54 -13.96
CA LYS A 234 -11.31 26.96 -12.94
C LYS A 234 -9.90 26.73 -13.51
N PRO A 235 -8.84 26.77 -12.69
CA PRO A 235 -7.51 26.34 -13.12
C PRO A 235 -7.56 24.91 -13.67
N VAL A 236 -6.86 24.68 -14.79
CA VAL A 236 -6.70 23.35 -15.39
C VAL A 236 -5.25 22.96 -15.25
N LEU A 237 -5.01 21.82 -14.60
CA LEU A 237 -3.68 21.35 -14.23
C LEU A 237 -3.40 19.98 -14.85
N THR A 238 -2.15 19.75 -15.22
CA THR A 238 -1.64 18.43 -15.58
C THR A 238 -1.37 17.59 -14.32
N PRO A 239 -1.24 16.25 -14.44
CA PRO A 239 -0.84 15.38 -13.33
C PRO A 239 0.42 15.86 -12.57
N GLU A 240 1.44 16.30 -13.30
CA GLU A 240 2.68 16.83 -12.73
C GLU A 240 2.44 18.13 -11.93
N GLN A 241 1.67 19.07 -12.50
CA GLN A 241 1.35 20.34 -11.85
C GLN A 241 0.53 20.13 -10.57
N VAL A 242 -0.43 19.19 -10.60
CA VAL A 242 -1.23 18.84 -9.42
C VAL A 242 -0.37 18.28 -8.31
N ALA A 243 0.57 17.38 -8.64
CA ALA A 243 1.44 16.80 -7.62
C ALA A 243 2.28 17.88 -6.91
N VAL A 244 2.84 18.83 -7.67
CA VAL A 244 3.60 19.97 -7.12
C VAL A 244 2.70 20.86 -6.25
N GLU A 245 1.51 21.22 -6.74
CA GLU A 245 0.55 22.09 -6.02
C GLU A 245 0.09 21.45 -4.70
N LEU A 246 -0.30 20.17 -4.73
CA LEU A 246 -0.74 19.44 -3.54
C LEU A 246 0.37 19.35 -2.50
N ARG A 247 1.61 19.08 -2.92
CA ARG A 247 2.77 19.06 -2.00
C ARG A 247 3.01 20.41 -1.35
N ALA A 248 3.01 21.47 -2.14
CA ALA A 248 3.21 22.83 -1.63
C ALA A 248 2.14 23.21 -0.59
N ARG A 249 0.88 22.85 -0.82
CA ARG A 249 -0.23 23.08 0.12
C ARG A 249 -0.11 22.26 1.38
N ILE A 250 0.12 20.95 1.25
CA ILE A 250 0.29 20.05 2.39
C ILE A 250 1.48 20.49 3.26
N ALA A 251 2.58 20.96 2.66
CA ALA A 251 3.72 21.52 3.39
C ALA A 251 3.38 22.78 4.19
N ARG A 252 2.31 23.51 3.84
CA ARG A 252 1.75 24.64 4.61
C ARG A 252 0.73 24.20 5.67
N GLY A 253 0.47 22.91 5.82
CA GLY A 253 -0.51 22.35 6.76
C GLY A 253 -1.94 22.31 6.23
N GLU A 254 -2.15 22.48 4.92
CA GLU A 254 -3.47 22.33 4.29
C GLU A 254 -3.84 20.84 4.12
N HIS A 255 -5.14 20.53 4.23
CA HIS A 255 -5.67 19.20 3.94
C HIS A 255 -6.19 19.16 2.50
N CYS A 256 -5.65 18.28 1.67
CA CYS A 256 -6.00 18.23 0.25
C CYS A 256 -6.69 16.93 -0.16
N GLY A 257 -7.46 16.98 -1.25
CA GLY A 257 -8.07 15.80 -1.85
C GLY A 257 -8.12 15.81 -3.37
N ILE A 258 -8.19 14.62 -3.96
CA ILE A 258 -8.31 14.38 -5.39
C ILE A 258 -9.61 13.61 -5.63
N LEU A 259 -10.54 14.23 -6.34
CA LEU A 259 -11.85 13.70 -6.64
C LEU A 259 -11.85 12.97 -7.99
N PHE A 260 -12.31 11.71 -7.96
CA PHE A 260 -12.45 10.85 -9.12
C PHE A 260 -13.91 10.48 -9.34
N GLY A 261 -14.32 10.51 -10.60
CA GLY A 261 -15.71 10.24 -10.98
C GLY A 261 -16.01 8.76 -11.23
N ARG A 262 -17.29 8.51 -11.49
CA ARG A 262 -17.86 7.21 -11.86
C ARG A 262 -17.22 6.69 -13.15
N GLU A 263 -17.14 5.37 -13.30
CA GLU A 263 -16.45 4.72 -14.43
C GLU A 263 -17.04 5.06 -15.80
N ARG A 264 -18.37 5.23 -15.89
CA ARG A 264 -19.05 5.49 -17.18
C ARG A 264 -19.20 6.97 -17.49
N ASN A 265 -19.57 7.76 -16.48
CA ASN A 265 -20.02 9.13 -16.68
C ASN A 265 -19.00 10.17 -16.21
N GLY A 266 -17.97 9.75 -15.47
CA GLY A 266 -17.06 10.65 -14.78
C GLY A 266 -17.78 11.42 -13.68
N LEU A 267 -17.27 12.62 -13.40
CA LEU A 267 -17.90 13.57 -12.48
C LEU A 267 -19.02 14.35 -13.18
N GLU A 268 -20.08 14.63 -12.43
CA GLU A 268 -21.12 15.57 -12.83
C GLU A 268 -20.61 17.02 -12.76
N THR A 269 -21.30 17.94 -13.44
CA THR A 269 -20.89 19.36 -13.40
C THR A 269 -20.98 19.92 -11.98
N SER A 270 -22.01 19.56 -11.22
CA SER A 270 -22.20 19.92 -9.81
C SER A 270 -21.02 19.48 -8.93
N GLU A 271 -20.48 18.29 -9.17
CA GLU A 271 -19.35 17.74 -8.42
C GLU A 271 -18.03 18.44 -8.79
N VAL A 272 -17.81 18.75 -10.07
CA VAL A 272 -16.64 19.51 -10.51
C VAL A 272 -16.68 20.95 -9.99
N VAL A 273 -17.88 21.53 -9.83
CA VAL A 273 -18.06 22.88 -9.26
C VAL A 273 -17.50 22.97 -7.83
N MET A 274 -17.60 21.89 -7.05
CA MET A 274 -17.12 21.83 -5.66
C MET A 274 -15.59 21.75 -5.53
N ALA A 275 -14.86 21.47 -6.61
CA ALA A 275 -13.40 21.41 -6.60
C ALA A 275 -12.77 22.77 -6.92
N ASP A 276 -11.62 23.10 -6.34
CA ASP A 276 -10.87 24.34 -6.58
C ASP A 276 -10.21 24.37 -7.97
N ALA A 277 -9.75 23.21 -8.46
CA ALA A 277 -9.11 23.06 -9.76
C ALA A 277 -9.52 21.77 -10.47
N ILE A 278 -9.28 21.74 -11.78
CA ILE A 278 -9.55 20.59 -12.64
C ILE A 278 -8.22 19.95 -13.04
N VAL A 279 -8.18 18.62 -13.01
CA VAL A 279 -7.05 17.82 -13.47
C VAL A 279 -7.42 17.14 -14.77
N MET A 280 -6.63 17.41 -15.81
CA MET A 280 -6.79 16.76 -17.12
C MET A 280 -5.53 15.96 -17.45
N ILE A 281 -5.66 14.64 -17.50
CA ILE A 281 -4.58 13.74 -17.92
C ILE A 281 -4.42 13.87 -19.45
N PRO A 282 -3.23 14.19 -19.97
CA PRO A 282 -3.01 14.27 -21.41
C PRO A 282 -3.09 12.87 -22.02
N VAL A 283 -4.20 12.59 -22.70
CA VAL A 283 -4.50 11.32 -23.37
C VAL A 283 -4.81 11.58 -24.85
N ASN A 284 -4.84 10.52 -25.66
CA ASN A 284 -5.29 10.61 -27.04
C ASN A 284 -6.74 11.15 -27.07
N SER A 285 -6.96 12.32 -27.67
CA SER A 285 -8.27 12.98 -27.71
C SER A 285 -9.35 12.16 -28.40
N ARG A 286 -8.98 11.18 -29.25
CA ARG A 286 -9.92 10.26 -29.90
C ARG A 286 -10.41 9.15 -28.97
N PHE A 287 -9.72 8.90 -27.85
CA PHE A 287 -10.07 7.89 -26.86
C PHE A 287 -9.66 8.34 -25.45
N ALA A 288 -10.35 9.35 -24.94
CA ALA A 288 -10.05 9.99 -23.67
C ALA A 288 -10.80 9.35 -22.48
N SER A 289 -10.87 8.03 -22.44
CA SER A 289 -11.56 7.27 -21.38
C SER A 289 -10.59 6.32 -20.70
N LEU A 290 -9.99 6.77 -19.59
CA LEU A 290 -9.14 5.94 -18.75
C LEU A 290 -10.00 5.18 -17.74
N ASN A 291 -9.59 3.95 -17.40
CA ASN A 291 -10.16 3.26 -16.26
C ASN A 291 -9.89 4.07 -14.96
N LEU A 292 -10.81 3.96 -13.99
CA LEU A 292 -10.72 4.67 -12.72
C LEU A 292 -9.37 4.42 -12.00
N ALA A 293 -8.99 3.15 -11.85
CA ALA A 293 -7.74 2.77 -11.19
C ALA A 293 -6.51 3.22 -11.99
N GLN A 294 -6.58 3.26 -13.33
CA GLN A 294 -5.50 3.80 -14.17
C GLN A 294 -5.31 5.31 -13.97
N SER A 295 -6.41 6.05 -13.81
CA SER A 295 -6.37 7.49 -13.54
C SER A 295 -5.75 7.78 -12.17
N VAL A 296 -6.13 7.00 -11.14
CA VAL A 296 -5.51 7.06 -9.81
C VAL A 296 -4.03 6.67 -9.88
N LEU A 297 -3.67 5.64 -10.65
CA LEU A 297 -2.29 5.19 -10.81
C LEU A 297 -1.39 6.28 -11.42
N ILE A 298 -1.86 7.03 -12.42
CA ILE A 298 -1.08 8.12 -13.03
C ILE A 298 -0.86 9.25 -12.01
N LEU A 299 -1.90 9.66 -11.30
CA LEU A 299 -1.76 10.73 -10.28
C LEU A 299 -0.96 10.28 -9.07
N GLY A 300 -1.10 9.02 -8.65
CA GLY A 300 -0.25 8.42 -7.62
C GLY A 300 1.21 8.37 -8.04
N TYR A 301 1.49 7.96 -9.28
CA TYR A 301 2.86 7.96 -9.80
C TYR A 301 3.48 9.36 -9.76
N GLU A 302 2.77 10.40 -10.24
CA GLU A 302 3.26 11.78 -10.19
C GLU A 302 3.42 12.29 -8.75
N TRP A 303 2.51 11.90 -7.85
CA TRP A 303 2.66 12.14 -6.42
C TRP A 303 3.97 11.52 -5.92
N MET A 304 4.20 10.22 -6.05
CA MET A 304 5.43 9.57 -5.57
C MET A 304 6.69 10.15 -6.24
N ARG A 305 6.65 10.37 -7.56
CA ARG A 305 7.79 10.90 -8.33
C ARG A 305 8.22 12.30 -7.89
N SER A 306 7.27 13.13 -7.47
CA SER A 306 7.55 14.48 -6.96
C SER A 306 8.02 14.50 -5.51
N HIS A 307 8.10 13.35 -4.83
CA HIS A 307 8.63 13.27 -3.46
C HIS A 307 10.15 13.49 -3.45
N GLU A 308 10.64 14.42 -2.64
CA GLU A 308 12.08 14.59 -2.43
C GLU A 308 12.66 13.34 -1.76
N GLY A 309 13.71 12.76 -2.36
CA GLY A 309 14.27 11.49 -1.87
C GLY A 309 13.50 10.23 -2.28
N ALA A 310 12.60 10.32 -3.27
CA ALA A 310 11.99 9.14 -3.88
C ALA A 310 13.07 8.16 -4.38
N SER A 311 13.00 6.92 -3.90
CA SER A 311 13.85 5.83 -4.39
C SER A 311 13.22 5.15 -5.60
N LEU A 312 14.05 4.75 -6.55
CA LEU A 312 13.68 3.79 -7.57
C LEU A 312 13.73 2.37 -6.99
N GLY A 313 12.72 1.55 -7.29
CA GLY A 313 12.67 0.16 -6.87
C GLY A 313 12.33 -0.04 -5.38
N ARG A 314 12.59 -1.25 -4.89
CA ARG A 314 12.29 -1.66 -3.52
C ARG A 314 13.45 -1.27 -2.60
N VAL A 315 13.14 -0.73 -1.42
CA VAL A 315 14.10 -0.52 -0.34
C VAL A 315 13.85 -1.56 0.74
N THR A 316 14.88 -2.32 1.11
CA THR A 316 14.81 -3.37 2.15
C THR A 316 16.04 -3.31 3.04
N THR A 317 16.16 -4.24 3.98
CA THR A 317 17.39 -4.43 4.76
C THR A 317 18.62 -4.65 3.89
N TYR A 318 18.45 -5.15 2.65
CA TYR A 318 19.55 -5.50 1.74
C TYR A 318 19.59 -4.60 0.50
N GLU A 319 18.50 -3.90 0.19
CA GLU A 319 18.38 -3.05 -0.99
C GLU A 319 18.36 -1.58 -0.56
N ARG A 320 19.35 -0.81 -1.00
CA ARG A 320 19.48 0.63 -0.70
C ARG A 320 18.63 1.47 -1.67
N PRO A 321 18.28 2.72 -1.30
CA PRO A 321 17.65 3.64 -2.21
C PRO A 321 18.45 3.84 -3.50
N LEU A 322 17.78 3.75 -4.65
CA LEU A 322 18.37 4.00 -5.96
C LEU A 322 17.89 5.34 -6.52
N ALA A 323 18.79 6.07 -7.16
CA ALA A 323 18.46 7.25 -7.95
C ALA A 323 18.60 6.93 -9.44
N GLY A 324 17.96 7.73 -10.30
CA GLY A 324 18.17 7.64 -11.74
C GLY A 324 19.61 8.02 -12.11
N GLY A 325 20.21 7.30 -13.06
CA GLY A 325 21.57 7.53 -13.53
C GLY A 325 22.44 6.28 -13.49
N LEU A 326 23.76 6.49 -13.49
CA LEU A 326 24.73 5.40 -13.41
C LEU A 326 24.87 4.94 -11.96
N TYR A 327 24.66 3.65 -11.72
CA TYR A 327 24.76 3.05 -10.39
C TYR A 327 26.21 2.66 -10.09
N LEU A 328 26.86 3.43 -9.21
CA LEU A 328 28.28 3.25 -8.85
C LEU A 328 28.50 2.42 -7.57
N ASN A 329 27.44 1.94 -6.90
CA ASN A 329 27.54 1.39 -5.54
C ASN A 329 28.30 2.35 -4.60
N ASP A 330 29.36 1.86 -3.94
CA ASP A 330 30.27 2.62 -3.08
C ASP A 330 31.51 3.12 -3.86
N ASP A 331 31.63 2.83 -5.17
CA ASP A 331 32.76 3.26 -5.98
C ASP A 331 32.68 4.77 -6.26
N GLN A 332 33.83 5.42 -6.13
CA GLN A 332 33.96 6.85 -6.42
C GLN A 332 34.35 7.07 -7.88
N PRO A 333 33.80 8.12 -8.53
CA PRO A 333 34.31 8.58 -9.82
C PRO A 333 35.82 8.79 -9.77
N ALA A 334 36.51 8.40 -10.83
CA ALA A 334 37.95 8.51 -10.87
C ALA A 334 38.40 9.96 -10.75
N THR A 335 39.41 10.19 -9.92
CA THR A 335 40.02 11.53 -9.82
C THR A 335 40.67 11.92 -11.15
N ARG A 336 40.79 13.23 -11.38
CA ARG A 336 41.52 13.74 -12.57
C ARG A 336 42.97 13.26 -12.58
N GLU A 337 43.57 13.08 -11.40
CA GLU A 337 44.91 12.51 -11.24
C GLU A 337 44.97 11.04 -11.68
N ALA A 338 44.03 10.21 -11.23
CA ALA A 338 43.96 8.81 -11.63
C ALA A 338 43.79 8.66 -13.16
N MET A 339 42.92 9.49 -13.76
CA MET A 339 42.72 9.55 -15.20
C MET A 339 43.99 10.00 -15.95
N ALA A 340 44.68 11.03 -15.46
CA ALA A 340 45.95 11.47 -16.04
C ALA A 340 47.03 10.37 -15.97
N GLY A 341 47.07 9.61 -14.88
CA GLY A 341 47.95 8.45 -14.73
C GLY A 341 47.65 7.31 -15.72
N LEU A 342 46.36 7.07 -16.03
CA LEU A 342 45.96 6.15 -17.09
C LEU A 342 46.40 6.65 -18.47
N PHE A 343 46.20 7.94 -18.76
CA PHE A 343 46.59 8.54 -20.03
C PHE A 343 48.09 8.44 -20.26
N ALA A 344 48.89 8.84 -19.27
CA ALA A 344 50.35 8.74 -19.35
C ALA A 344 50.82 7.30 -19.60
N HIS A 345 50.25 6.33 -18.86
CA HIS A 345 50.61 4.92 -19.02
C HIS A 345 50.23 4.39 -20.41
N LEU A 346 48.98 4.60 -20.84
CA LEU A 346 48.49 4.14 -22.14
C LEU A 346 49.28 4.77 -23.30
N GLU A 347 49.48 6.09 -23.26
CA GLU A 347 50.23 6.81 -24.30
C GLU A 347 51.67 6.29 -24.39
N SER A 348 52.35 6.09 -23.26
CA SER A 348 53.72 5.59 -23.24
C SER A 348 53.86 4.18 -23.84
N GLU A 349 52.92 3.28 -23.57
CA GLU A 349 52.94 1.92 -24.14
C GLU A 349 52.57 1.93 -25.63
N LEU A 350 51.63 2.78 -26.06
CA LEU A 350 51.30 2.95 -27.48
C LEU A 350 52.45 3.56 -28.28
N ASP A 351 53.17 4.52 -27.71
CA ASP A 351 54.41 5.08 -28.28
C ASP A 351 55.46 3.96 -28.44
N ARG A 352 55.71 3.16 -27.38
CA ARG A 352 56.68 2.05 -27.40
C ARG A 352 56.35 0.99 -28.46
N LEU A 353 55.07 0.69 -28.66
CA LEU A 353 54.60 -0.30 -29.64
C LEU A 353 54.47 0.26 -31.06
N GLY A 354 54.77 1.55 -31.26
CA GLY A 354 54.76 2.18 -32.59
C GLY A 354 53.35 2.42 -33.16
N PHE A 355 52.32 2.53 -32.32
CA PHE A 355 50.93 2.72 -32.75
C PHE A 355 50.71 4.06 -33.48
N PHE A 356 51.44 5.11 -33.08
CA PHE A 356 51.30 6.45 -33.64
C PHE A 356 52.13 6.65 -34.92
N ASN A 357 51.80 5.90 -35.99
CA ASN A 357 52.44 6.02 -37.30
C ASN A 357 51.37 6.28 -38.39
N PRO A 358 51.43 7.41 -39.13
CA PRO A 358 52.43 8.49 -39.11
C PRO A 358 52.40 9.36 -37.84
N ALA A 359 53.58 9.85 -37.41
CA ALA A 359 53.75 10.59 -36.16
C ALA A 359 52.94 11.90 -36.08
N GLU A 360 52.69 12.54 -37.23
CA GLU A 360 51.87 13.76 -37.34
C GLU A 360 50.43 13.58 -36.86
N LYS A 361 49.89 12.35 -36.87
CA LYS A 361 48.52 12.05 -36.39
C LYS A 361 48.43 11.86 -34.89
N ARG A 362 49.58 11.73 -34.19
CA ARG A 362 49.64 11.49 -32.74
C ARG A 362 48.80 12.48 -31.93
N PRO A 363 48.89 13.82 -32.11
CA PRO A 363 48.14 14.76 -31.27
C PRO A 363 46.62 14.55 -31.38
N THR A 364 46.12 14.34 -32.60
CA THR A 364 44.69 14.10 -32.85
C THR A 364 44.22 12.80 -32.21
N ILE A 365 45.00 11.71 -32.36
CA ILE A 365 44.65 10.41 -31.78
C ILE A 365 44.67 10.47 -30.25
N VAL A 366 45.68 11.09 -29.64
CA VAL A 366 45.76 11.27 -28.18
C VAL A 366 44.58 12.07 -27.65
N ASN A 367 44.23 13.19 -28.31
CA ASN A 367 43.07 13.99 -27.93
C ASN A 367 41.76 13.19 -28.00
N ASN A 368 41.60 12.37 -29.03
CA ASN A 368 40.43 11.50 -29.18
C ASN A 368 40.37 10.43 -28.08
N LEU A 369 41.50 9.78 -27.76
CA LEU A 369 41.58 8.80 -26.68
C LEU A 369 41.23 9.43 -25.33
N ARG A 370 41.85 10.55 -24.98
CA ARG A 370 41.55 11.28 -23.73
C ARG A 370 40.08 11.68 -23.68
N THR A 371 39.53 12.24 -24.75
CA THR A 371 38.11 12.63 -24.82
C THR A 371 37.19 11.42 -24.65
N MET A 372 37.50 10.29 -25.29
CA MET A 372 36.74 9.04 -25.15
C MET A 372 36.73 8.57 -23.69
N PHE A 373 37.88 8.46 -23.05
CA PHE A 373 37.99 7.99 -21.67
C PHE A 373 37.43 8.98 -20.64
N LEU A 374 37.47 10.30 -20.90
CA LEU A 374 36.82 11.28 -20.03
C LEU A 374 35.29 11.24 -20.13
N ARG A 375 34.73 10.93 -21.31
CA ARG A 375 33.27 10.73 -21.48
C ARG A 375 32.76 9.46 -20.82
N LEU A 376 33.64 8.49 -20.56
CA LEU A 376 33.28 7.22 -19.91
C LEU A 376 32.76 7.44 -18.48
N GLY A 377 33.20 8.50 -17.79
CA GLY A 377 32.82 8.74 -16.39
C GLY A 377 33.30 7.64 -15.45
N ALA A 378 34.46 7.05 -15.74
CA ALA A 378 34.95 5.84 -15.08
C ALA A 378 35.20 6.02 -13.58
N THR A 379 35.06 4.93 -12.82
CA THR A 379 35.44 4.88 -11.40
C THR A 379 36.94 4.67 -11.21
N ASP A 380 37.46 4.95 -10.01
CA ASP A 380 38.87 4.67 -9.69
C ASP A 380 39.22 3.18 -9.91
N GLN A 381 38.27 2.28 -9.64
CA GLN A 381 38.46 0.84 -9.82
C GLN A 381 38.52 0.45 -11.29
N GLU A 382 37.68 1.04 -12.14
CA GLU A 382 37.72 0.85 -13.58
C GLU A 382 39.02 1.40 -14.18
N VAL A 383 39.52 2.54 -13.71
CA VAL A 383 40.82 3.09 -14.10
C VAL A 383 41.96 2.14 -13.74
N ARG A 384 41.97 1.57 -12.53
CA ARG A 384 42.97 0.55 -12.14
C ARG A 384 42.89 -0.68 -13.03
N THR A 385 41.68 -1.13 -13.35
CA THR A 385 41.44 -2.27 -14.25
C THR A 385 41.98 -1.99 -15.65
N LEU A 386 41.69 -0.82 -16.23
CA LEU A 386 42.21 -0.39 -17.52
C LEU A 386 43.74 -0.31 -17.52
N ARG A 387 44.36 0.22 -16.47
CA ARG A 387 45.83 0.22 -16.36
C ARG A 387 46.40 -1.19 -16.27
N GLY A 388 45.72 -2.12 -15.60
CA GLY A 388 46.08 -3.55 -15.57
C GLY A 388 45.99 -4.22 -16.93
N ILE A 389 44.94 -3.91 -17.72
CA ILE A 389 44.79 -4.36 -19.11
C ILE A 389 45.96 -3.85 -19.95
N VAL A 390 46.27 -2.55 -19.90
CA VAL A 390 47.39 -1.94 -20.62
C VAL A 390 48.72 -2.65 -20.27
N ALA A 391 49.00 -2.84 -18.98
CA ALA A 391 50.22 -3.51 -18.53
C ALA A 391 50.32 -4.96 -19.05
N THR A 392 49.20 -5.69 -19.07
CA THR A 392 49.16 -7.09 -19.52
C THR A 392 49.35 -7.21 -21.02
N LEU A 393 48.68 -6.36 -21.80
CA LEU A 393 48.82 -6.33 -23.26
C LEU A 393 50.22 -5.89 -23.68
N ALA A 394 50.82 -4.94 -22.96
CA ALA A 394 52.15 -4.44 -23.22
C ALA A 394 53.26 -5.46 -22.94
N LYS A 395 53.12 -6.27 -21.88
CA LYS A 395 54.18 -7.17 -21.38
C LYS A 395 54.00 -8.66 -21.72
N GLY A 396 52.80 -9.06 -22.17
CA GLY A 396 52.45 -10.47 -22.40
C GLY A 396 52.19 -11.25 -21.08
N LYS A 397 51.36 -12.30 -21.13
CA LYS A 397 51.03 -13.13 -19.95
C LYS A 397 52.32 -13.74 -19.35
N GLY A 398 52.58 -13.49 -18.06
CA GLY A 398 53.51 -14.30 -17.26
C GLY A 398 54.77 -13.61 -16.72
N GLN A 399 55.12 -12.38 -17.12
CA GLN A 399 56.34 -11.73 -16.62
C GLN A 399 56.15 -10.84 -15.37
N ALA A 400 54.90 -10.69 -14.87
CA ALA A 400 54.57 -9.76 -13.77
C ALA A 400 54.29 -10.43 -12.42
N ARG A 401 54.73 -11.68 -12.18
CA ARG A 401 54.66 -12.30 -10.84
C ARG A 401 56.04 -12.21 -10.20
N LYS A 402 56.26 -11.21 -9.33
CA LYS A 402 57.44 -11.18 -8.44
C LYS A 402 57.43 -12.44 -7.57
N PRO A 403 58.56 -13.13 -7.36
CA PRO A 403 58.63 -14.20 -6.40
C PRO A 403 58.45 -13.61 -4.99
N SER A 404 57.60 -14.23 -4.20
CA SER A 404 57.45 -13.93 -2.77
C SER A 404 58.73 -14.34 -2.06
N THR A 405 59.50 -13.36 -1.57
CA THR A 405 60.46 -13.52 -0.48
C THR A 405 59.95 -12.76 0.72
#